data_AF-A0A0C2FZA7-F1
#
_entry.id   AF-A0A0C2FZA7-F1
#
_cell.length_a   1.000
_cell.length_b   1.000
_cell.length_c   1.000
_cell.angle_alpha   90.00
_cell.angle_beta   90.00
_cell.angle_gamma   90.00
#
_symmetry.space_group_name_H-M   'P 1'
#
loop_
_entity.id
_entity.type
_entity.pdbx_description
1 polymer ?
#
loop_
_entity_poly.entity_id
_entity_poly.type
_entity_poly.pdbx_seq_one_letter_code
_entity_poly.pdbx_strand_id
1 'polypeptide(L)'
;MGDVATGKTRLIKCVLPSERFLFKALRNAPDLQNLAGFDRVYIRRSMTRDEREMEKELRRQAHYLNLNQHNGSRVYVVYRSQLVRAADIAKMKASVAKDF
;
A
#
# COMPACT_ATOMS: atom_id res chain seq x y z
N MET A 1 -0.03 19.52 -0.12
CA MET A 1 0.27 19.26 1.31
C MET A 1 -0.79 20.01 2.09
N GLY A 2 -1.40 19.41 3.11
CA GLY A 2 -2.48 20.09 3.85
C GLY A 2 -1.97 21.31 4.63
N ASP A 3 -2.88 22.21 4.99
CA ASP A 3 -2.58 23.41 5.76
C ASP A 3 -2.10 23.06 7.18
N VAL A 4 -1.27 23.95 7.75
CA VAL A 4 -0.76 23.80 9.11
C VAL A 4 -1.91 23.98 10.10
N ALA A 5 -2.26 22.92 10.82
CA ALA A 5 -3.26 22.94 11.88
C ALA A 5 -2.64 22.56 13.22
N THR A 6 -2.83 23.39 14.23
CA THR A 6 -2.34 23.17 15.59
C THR A 6 -2.93 21.87 16.16
N GLY A 7 -2.08 21.02 16.75
CA GLY A 7 -2.50 19.74 17.34
C GLY A 7 -2.64 18.56 16.35
N LYS A 8 -2.41 18.76 15.04
CA LYS A 8 -2.37 17.65 14.06
C LYS A 8 -0.96 17.30 13.65
N THR A 9 -0.60 16.01 13.74
CA THR A 9 0.67 15.49 13.24
C THR A 9 0.80 15.76 11.74
N ARG A 10 1.89 16.42 11.33
CA ARG A 10 2.13 16.76 9.92
C ARG A 10 2.51 15.52 9.11
N LEU A 11 2.00 15.47 7.88
CA LEU A 11 2.49 14.52 6.89
C LEU A 11 3.82 15.03 6.32
N ILE A 12 4.87 14.24 6.43
CA ILE A 12 6.19 14.55 5.88
C ILE A 12 6.29 13.95 4.49
N LYS A 13 6.66 14.76 3.49
CA LYS A 13 6.96 14.29 2.14
C LYS A 13 8.48 14.10 2.02
N CYS A 14 8.90 12.86 1.87
CA CYS A 14 10.29 12.52 1.58
C CYS A 14 10.46 12.36 0.07
N VAL A 15 11.39 13.13 -0.51
CA VAL A 15 11.82 12.95 -1.90
C VAL A 15 13.11 12.13 -1.86
N LEU A 16 13.15 11.03 -2.61
CA LEU A 16 14.26 10.09 -2.60
C LEU A 16 15.02 10.18 -3.93
N PRO A 17 16.34 9.90 -3.96
CA PRO A 17 17.15 10.01 -5.18
C PRO A 17 16.77 9.01 -6.28
N SER A 18 16.09 7.91 -5.94
CA SER A 18 15.70 6.85 -6.88
C SER A 18 14.52 6.06 -6.33
N GLU A 19 13.74 5.45 -7.23
CA GLU A 19 12.65 4.53 -6.90
C GLU A 19 13.12 3.32 -6.08
N ARG A 20 14.37 2.89 -6.23
CA ARG A 20 14.93 1.77 -5.45
C ARG A 20 14.82 2.02 -3.94
N PHE A 21 15.08 3.26 -3.51
CA PHE A 21 14.96 3.66 -2.11
C PHE A 21 13.51 3.71 -1.65
N LEU A 22 12.59 4.14 -2.52
CA LEU A 22 11.15 4.14 -2.25
C LEU A 22 10.66 2.70 -2.02
N PHE A 23 11.00 1.77 -2.91
CA PHE A 23 10.59 0.37 -2.76
C PHE A 23 11.20 -0.28 -1.51
N LYS A 24 12.45 0.04 -1.17
CA LYS A 24 13.09 -0.42 0.06
C LYS A 24 12.37 0.12 1.30
N ALA A 25 12.05 1.41 1.33
CA ALA A 25 11.32 2.03 2.43
C ALA A 25 9.91 1.42 2.62
N LEU A 26 9.17 1.24 1.53
CA LEU A 26 7.83 0.63 1.59
C LEU A 26 7.85 -0.83 2.02
N ARG A 27 8.86 -1.60 1.58
CA ARG A 27 9.03 -2.99 1.98
C ARG A 27 9.25 -3.13 3.49
N ASN A 28 10.07 -2.24 4.07
CA ASN A 28 10.43 -2.28 5.49
C ASN A 28 9.44 -1.51 6.39
N ALA A 29 8.44 -0.85 5.81
CA ALA A 29 7.47 -0.05 6.57
C ALA A 29 6.67 -0.84 7.62
N PRO A 30 6.24 -2.10 7.36
CA PRO A 30 5.58 -2.90 8.39
C PRO A 30 6.52 -3.23 9.57
N ASP A 31 7.79 -3.53 9.29
CA ASP A 31 8.77 -3.88 10.33
C ASP A 31 9.06 -2.69 11.24
N LEU A 32 9.04 -1.47 10.70
CA LEU A 32 9.18 -0.24 11.48
C LEU A 32 8.12 -0.13 12.57
N GLN A 33 6.89 -0.58 12.32
CA GLN A 33 5.79 -0.51 13.31
C GLN A 33 5.96 -1.49 14.46
N ASN A 34 6.81 -2.51 14.31
CA ASN A 34 7.13 -3.45 15.37
C ASN A 34 8.19 -2.90 16.34
N LEU A 35 8.82 -1.76 16.01
CA LEU A 35 9.80 -1.12 16.88
C LEU A 35 9.11 -0.20 17.89
N ALA A 36 9.55 -0.28 19.15
CA ALA A 36 9.04 0.58 20.21
C ALA A 36 9.22 2.07 19.85
N GLY A 37 8.14 2.84 19.99
CA GLY A 37 8.11 4.26 19.65
C GLY A 37 7.78 4.59 18.18
N PHE A 38 7.64 3.58 17.31
CA PHE A 38 7.32 3.75 15.89
C PHE A 38 6.01 3.07 15.46
N ASP A 39 5.26 2.50 16.40
CA ASP A 39 3.98 1.81 16.19
C ASP A 39 2.91 2.68 15.49
N ARG A 40 3.01 4.01 15.66
CA ARG A 40 2.11 5.00 15.06
C ARG A 40 2.67 5.67 13.80
N VAL A 41 3.79 5.18 13.28
CA VAL A 41 4.42 5.71 12.07
C VAL A 41 3.98 4.90 10.85
N TYR A 42 3.35 5.57 9.90
CA TYR A 42 2.84 4.96 8.67
C TYR A 42 3.56 5.56 7.47
N ILE A 43 4.23 4.70 6.70
CA ILE A 43 4.89 5.08 5.45
C ILE A 43 3.99 4.64 4.28
N ARG A 44 3.77 5.54 3.33
CA ARG A 44 2.99 5.26 2.12
C ARG A 44 3.56 5.99 0.91
N ARG A 45 3.16 5.53 -0.28
CA ARG A 45 3.45 6.22 -1.54
C ARG A 45 2.81 7.61 -1.56
N SER A 46 3.55 8.59 -2.06
CA SER A 46 2.99 9.90 -2.39
C SER A 46 2.13 9.73 -3.64
N MET A 47 0.83 9.97 -3.50
CA MET A 47 -0.17 9.81 -4.55
C MET A 47 -1.00 11.08 -4.68
N THR A 48 -1.52 11.33 -5.88
CA THR A 48 -2.52 12.36 -6.15
C THR A 48 -3.82 12.05 -5.38
N ARG A 49 -4.78 12.97 -5.40
CA ARG A 49 -6.08 12.75 -4.76
C ARG A 49 -6.83 11.62 -5.46
N ASP A 50 -6.86 11.64 -6.79
CA ASP A 50 -7.61 10.69 -7.60
C ASP A 50 -7.02 9.28 -7.47
N GLU A 51 -5.69 9.16 -7.49
CA GLU A 51 -4.99 7.90 -7.22
C GLU A 51 -5.35 7.34 -5.84
N ARG A 52 -5.45 8.20 -4.81
CA ARG A 52 -5.85 7.80 -3.45
C ARG A 52 -7.29 7.33 -3.40
N GLU A 53 -8.20 8.00 -4.09
CA GLU A 53 -9.61 7.61 -4.15
C GLU A 53 -9.77 6.26 -4.87
N MET A 54 -9.08 6.06 -5.99
CA MET A 54 -9.06 4.79 -6.71
C MET A 54 -8.47 3.65 -5.86
N GLU A 55 -7.32 3.87 -5.22
CA GLU A 55 -6.70 2.83 -4.38
C GLU A 55 -7.51 2.53 -3.12
N LYS A 56 -8.26 3.52 -2.59
CA LYS A 56 -9.21 3.32 -1.49
C LYS A 56 -10.39 2.46 -1.95
N GLU A 57 -10.92 2.72 -3.14
CA GLU A 57 -12.03 1.96 -3.72
C GLU A 57 -11.65 0.49 -3.94
N LEU A 58 -10.48 0.24 -4.53
CA LEU A 58 -9.97 -1.12 -4.72
C LEU A 58 -9.82 -1.89 -3.40
N ARG A 59 -9.33 -1.23 -2.35
CA ARG A 59 -9.22 -1.85 -1.02
C ARG A 59 -10.60 -2.14 -0.40
N ARG A 60 -11.57 -1.24 -0.62
CA ARG A 60 -12.96 -1.45 -0.17
C ARG A 60 -13.58 -2.67 -0.86
N GLN A 61 -13.39 -2.79 -2.17
CA GLN A 61 -13.86 -3.94 -2.94
C GLN A 61 -13.19 -5.25 -2.48
N ALA A 62 -11.86 -5.25 -2.30
CA ALA A 62 -11.13 -6.39 -1.75
C ALA A 62 -11.69 -6.84 -0.40
N HIS A 63 -11.90 -5.89 0.51
CA HIS A 63 -12.47 -6.16 1.83
C HIS A 63 -13.88 -6.75 1.73
N TYR A 64 -14.74 -6.18 0.89
CA TYR A 64 -16.10 -6.67 0.65
C TYR A 64 -16.11 -8.11 0.14
N LEU A 65 -15.28 -8.44 -0.87
CA LEU A 65 -15.19 -9.79 -1.41
C LEU A 65 -14.68 -10.78 -0.35
N ASN A 66 -13.65 -10.41 0.41
CA ASN A 66 -13.11 -11.26 1.47
C ASN A 66 -14.14 -11.54 2.56
N LEU A 67 -14.89 -10.52 3.00
CA LEU A 67 -15.89 -10.68 4.04
C LEU A 67 -17.05 -11.57 3.57
N ASN A 68 -17.59 -11.30 2.38
CA ASN A 68 -18.84 -11.92 1.93
C ASN A 68 -18.67 -13.26 1.21
N GLN A 69 -17.56 -13.45 0.48
CA GLN A 69 -17.34 -14.66 -0.32
C GLN A 69 -16.38 -15.65 0.34
N HIS A 70 -15.59 -15.19 1.32
CA HIS A 70 -14.52 -15.98 1.92
C HIS A 70 -14.53 -15.96 3.45
N ASN A 71 -15.67 -15.61 4.07
CA ASN A 71 -15.85 -15.58 5.53
C ASN A 71 -14.75 -14.80 6.28
N GLY A 72 -14.30 -13.69 5.69
CA GLY A 72 -13.23 -12.84 6.23
C GLY A 72 -11.81 -13.31 5.89
N SER A 73 -11.64 -14.44 5.21
CA SER A 73 -10.32 -14.88 4.74
C SER A 73 -9.79 -13.94 3.65
N ARG A 74 -8.49 -13.60 3.74
CA ARG A 74 -7.84 -12.61 2.89
C ARG A 74 -7.42 -13.21 1.54
N VAL A 75 -8.39 -13.45 0.67
CA VAL A 75 -8.19 -14.04 -0.67
C VAL A 75 -7.92 -12.96 -1.72
N TYR A 76 -8.68 -11.87 -1.71
CA TYR A 76 -8.51 -10.73 -2.59
C TYR A 76 -7.65 -9.65 -1.96
N VAL A 77 -6.70 -9.13 -2.72
CA VAL A 77 -5.76 -8.08 -2.32
C VAL A 77 -5.55 -7.08 -3.45
N VAL A 78 -5.16 -5.86 -3.08
CA VAL A 78 -4.72 -4.86 -4.05
C VAL A 78 -3.24 -5.07 -4.34
N TYR A 79 -2.91 -5.41 -5.58
CA TYR A 79 -1.53 -5.58 -6.06
C TYR A 79 -1.32 -4.76 -7.32
N ARG A 80 -0.28 -3.91 -7.35
CA ARG A 80 0.04 -3.03 -8.50
C ARG A 80 -1.18 -2.27 -9.05
N SER A 81 -1.95 -1.66 -8.14
CA SER A 81 -3.15 -0.87 -8.47
C SER A 81 -4.29 -1.67 -9.12
N GLN A 82 -4.30 -3.00 -8.92
CA GLN A 82 -5.35 -3.89 -9.40
C GLN A 82 -5.88 -4.76 -8.26
N LEU A 83 -7.14 -5.15 -8.36
CA LEU A 83 -7.76 -6.11 -7.47
C LEU A 83 -7.47 -7.53 -7.98
N VAL A 84 -6.73 -8.33 -7.21
CA VAL A 84 -6.30 -9.67 -7.62
C VAL A 84 -6.48 -10.67 -6.48
N ARG A 85 -6.50 -11.97 -6.81
CA ARG A 85 -6.38 -13.01 -5.79
C ARG A 85 -4.91 -13.14 -5.36
N ALA A 86 -4.68 -13.32 -4.08
CA ALA A 86 -3.33 -13.45 -3.53
C ALA A 86 -2.55 -14.63 -4.15
N ALA A 87 -3.24 -15.73 -4.46
CA ALA A 87 -2.66 -16.91 -5.12
C ALA A 87 -2.11 -16.61 -6.54
N ASP A 88 -2.69 -15.64 -7.25
CA ASP A 88 -2.33 -15.33 -8.63
C ASP A 88 -1.05 -14.47 -8.73
N ILE A 89 -0.61 -13.85 -7.63
CA ILE A 89 0.54 -12.92 -7.62
C ILE A 89 1.84 -13.58 -8.07
N ALA A 90 2.10 -14.82 -7.67
CA ALA A 90 3.32 -15.53 -8.05
C ALA A 90 3.41 -15.70 -9.58
N LYS A 91 2.29 -16.05 -10.21
CA LYS A 91 2.17 -16.16 -11.67
C LYS A 91 2.38 -14.82 -12.36
N MET A 92 1.80 -13.74 -11.84
CA MET A 92 1.97 -12.39 -12.37
C MET A 92 3.41 -11.87 -12.27
N LYS A 93 4.16 -12.26 -11.24
CA LYS A 93 5.59 -11.92 -11.13
C LYS A 93 6.42 -12.62 -12.19
N ALA A 94 6.12 -13.89 -12.46
CA ALA A 94 6.84 -14.70 -13.44
C ALA A 94 6.61 -14.22 -14.89
N SER A 95 5.41 -13.73 -15.22
CA SER A 95 5.14 -13.17 -16.56
C SER A 95 5.96 -11.91 -16.81
N VAL A 96 5.99 -10.99 -15.84
CA VAL A 96 6.75 -9.74 -16.00
C VAL A 96 8.24 -9.97 -16.12
N ALA A 97 8.81 -10.99 -15.48
CA ALA A 97 10.23 -11.32 -15.62
C ALA A 97 10.61 -11.90 -17.00
N LYS A 98 9.63 -12.38 -17.79
CA LYS A 98 9.84 -12.90 -19.15
C LYS A 98 9.84 -11.81 -20.22
N ASP A 99 9.27 -10.65 -19.90
CA ASP A 99 9.13 -9.51 -20.82
C ASP A 99 10.30 -8.52 -20.74
N PHE A 100 11.34 -8.84 -19.95
CA PHE A 100 12.61 -8.12 -19.83
C PHE A 100 13.78 -9.04 -20.14
#